data_AF-A0A2S5JM52-F1
#
_entry.id   AF-A0A2S5JM52-F1
#
_cell.length_a   1.000
_cell.length_b   1.000
_cell.length_c   1.000
_cell.angle_alpha   90.00
_cell.angle_beta   90.00
_cell.angle_gamma   90.00
#
_symmetry.space_group_name_H-M   'P 1'
#
loop_
_entity.id
_entity.type
_entity.pdbx_description
1 polymer ?
#
loop_
_entity_poly.entity_id
_entity_poly.type
_entity_poly.pdbx_seq_one_letter_code
_entity_poly.pdbx_strand_id
1 'polypeptide(L)' 'MSDETRNTDNTDPGPQSERDELPPAARRALAEAEARRAQARALNLPPELGGREGPEPVRYGDWERKGIAVDF' A
#
# COMPACT_ATOMS: atom_id res chain seq x y z
N MET A 1 -23.76 -25.03 -32.17
CA MET A 1 -22.45 -24.92 -31.51
C MET A 1 -22.54 -23.74 -30.57
N SER A 2 -22.68 -23.98 -29.27
CA SER A 2 -22.83 -22.92 -28.27
C SER A 2 -21.46 -22.48 -27.80
N ASP A 3 -21.15 -21.20 -27.98
CA ASP A 3 -19.95 -20.55 -27.48
C ASP A 3 -19.83 -20.73 -25.96
N GLU A 4 -18.76 -21.41 -25.55
CA GLU A 4 -18.40 -21.67 -24.17
C GLU A 4 -17.73 -20.41 -23.59
N THR A 5 -18.49 -19.65 -22.82
CA THR A 5 -18.05 -18.43 -22.15
C THR A 5 -16.84 -18.73 -21.27
N ARG A 6 -15.70 -18.11 -21.60
CA ARG A 6 -14.45 -18.17 -20.83
C ARG A 6 -14.72 -17.75 -19.39
N ASN A 7 -14.60 -18.70 -18.46
CA ASN A 7 -14.61 -18.42 -17.03
C ASN A 7 -13.28 -17.74 -16.68
N THR A 8 -13.26 -16.42 -16.55
CA THR A 8 -12.11 -15.68 -16.04
C THR A 8 -12.07 -15.87 -14.52
N ASP A 9 -11.26 -16.83 -14.10
CA ASP A 9 -10.96 -17.08 -12.69
C ASP A 9 -10.18 -15.88 -12.12
N ASN A 10 -10.91 -14.93 -11.54
CA ASN A 10 -10.34 -13.84 -10.74
C ASN A 10 -9.87 -14.42 -9.41
N THR A 11 -8.71 -15.08 -9.42
CA THR A 11 -7.95 -15.35 -8.20
C THR A 11 -7.05 -14.16 -7.96
N ASP A 12 -7.56 -13.15 -7.27
CA ASP A 12 -6.72 -12.13 -6.64
C ASP A 12 -6.21 -12.74 -5.32
N PRO A 13 -4.93 -13.17 -5.24
CA PRO A 13 -4.41 -13.68 -3.99
C PRO A 13 -4.40 -12.52 -3.01
N GLY A 14 -5.24 -12.59 -1.98
CA GLY A 14 -5.26 -11.59 -0.92
C GLY A 14 -3.86 -11.37 -0.31
N PRO A 15 -3.64 -10.28 0.44
CA PRO A 15 -2.32 -9.85 0.91
C PRO A 15 -1.60 -10.85 1.85
N GLN A 16 -2.26 -11.95 2.23
CA GLN A 16 -1.69 -13.06 2.99
C GLN A 16 -1.01 -14.07 2.06
N SER A 17 -1.69 -14.49 0.97
CA SER A 17 -1.12 -15.43 -0.02
C SER A 17 0.13 -14.86 -0.69
N GLU A 18 0.17 -13.55 -0.93
CA GLU A 18 1.37 -12.90 -1.48
C GLU A 18 2.58 -13.03 -0.55
N ARG A 19 2.37 -12.93 0.78
CA ARG A 19 3.47 -13.00 1.78
C ARG A 19 4.03 -14.41 1.92
N ASP A 20 3.20 -15.42 1.73
CA ASP A 20 3.59 -16.83 1.80
C ASP A 20 4.41 -17.25 0.58
N GLU A 21 4.13 -16.66 -0.59
CA GLU A 21 4.88 -16.88 -1.84
C GLU A 21 6.23 -16.15 -1.89
N LEU A 22 6.53 -15.26 -0.93
CA LEU A 22 7.78 -14.48 -0.93
C LEU A 22 9.03 -15.33 -0.70
N PRO A 23 10.17 -14.98 -1.30
CA PRO A 23 11.45 -15.57 -0.96
C PRO A 23 11.78 -15.44 0.55
N PRO A 24 12.54 -16.38 1.14
CA PRO A 24 12.87 -16.36 2.57
C PRO A 24 13.65 -15.12 3.01
N ALA A 25 14.34 -14.43 2.10
CA ALA A 25 14.97 -13.14 2.38
C ALA A 25 13.94 -12.02 2.56
N ALA A 26 12.91 -11.96 1.71
CA ALA A 26 11.87 -10.94 1.77
C ALA A 26 10.99 -11.10 3.02
N ARG A 27 10.61 -12.33 3.38
CA ARG A 27 9.89 -12.60 4.64
C ARG A 27 10.66 -12.12 5.88
N ARG A 28 11.98 -12.37 5.92
CA ARG A 28 12.84 -11.90 7.01
C ARG A 28 12.90 -10.37 7.08
N ALA A 29 13.03 -9.70 5.94
CA ALA A 29 13.06 -8.24 5.89
C ALA A 29 11.75 -7.62 6.38
N LEU A 30 10.60 -8.19 6.00
CA LEU A 30 9.28 -7.75 6.49
C LEU A 30 9.15 -7.96 8.00
N ALA A 31 9.53 -9.14 8.51
CA ALA A 31 9.48 -9.43 9.94
C ALA A 31 10.36 -8.48 10.77
N GLU A 32 11.55 -8.13 10.27
CA GLU A 32 12.44 -7.15 10.91
C GLU A 32 11.86 -5.73 10.88
N ALA A 33 11.25 -5.33 9.77
CA ALA A 33 10.56 -4.05 9.67
C ALA A 33 9.36 -3.95 10.62
N GLU A 34 8.58 -5.03 10.75
CA GLU A 34 7.48 -5.13 11.71
C GLU A 34 8.00 -5.07 13.16
N ALA A 35 9.07 -5.80 13.48
CA ALA A 35 9.71 -5.74 14.80
C ALA A 35 10.20 -4.32 15.12
N ARG A 36 10.77 -3.59 14.16
CA ARG A 36 11.15 -2.17 14.32
C ARG A 36 9.93 -1.29 14.59
N ARG A 37 8.82 -1.47 13.86
CA ARG A 37 7.59 -0.70 14.08
C ARG A 37 6.98 -0.97 15.45
N ALA A 38 7.01 -2.23 15.91
CA ALA A 38 6.50 -2.61 17.22
C ALA A 38 7.34 -2.02 18.38
N GLN A 39 8.64 -1.83 18.17
CA GLN A 39 9.55 -1.22 19.15
C GLN A 39 9.59 0.31 19.06
N ALA A 40 9.15 0.89 17.95
CA ALA A 40 9.08 2.33 17.78
C ALA A 40 8.05 2.92 18.76
N ARG A 41 8.45 3.97 19.48
CA ARG A 41 7.51 4.70 20.34
C ARG A 41 6.50 5.41 19.46
N ALA A 42 5.22 5.30 19.80
CA ALA A 42 4.19 6.11 19.18
C ALA A 42 4.52 7.59 19.40
N LEU A 43 4.76 8.31 18.31
CA LEU A 43 4.95 9.74 18.36
C LEU A 43 3.58 10.38 18.49
N ASN A 44 3.32 11.06 19.61
CA ASN A 44 2.11 11.84 19.81
C ASN A 44 2.30 13.20 19.12
N LEU A 45 2.26 13.20 17.79
CA LEU A 45 2.24 14.44 17.01
C LEU A 45 0.80 14.95 16.96
N PRO A 46 0.59 16.28 17.04
CA PRO A 46 -0.70 16.85 16.70
C PRO A 46 -1.09 16.43 15.29
N PRO A 47 -2.39 16.25 15.00
CA PRO A 47 -2.82 15.96 13.64
C PRO A 47 -2.48 17.14 12.74
N GLU A 48 -1.93 16.86 11.57
CA GLU A 48 -1.63 17.88 10.57
C GLU A 48 -2.95 18.44 10.02
N LEU A 49 -3.25 19.69 10.37
CA LEU A 49 -4.47 20.36 9.95
C LEU A 49 -4.25 20.98 8.56
N GLY A 50 -5.07 20.60 7.59
CA GLY A 50 -5.01 21.12 6.22
C GLY A 50 -4.08 20.33 5.28
N GLY A 51 -3.40 19.29 5.76
CA GLY A 51 -2.70 18.34 4.91
C GLY A 51 -3.66 17.42 4.14
N ARG A 52 -3.29 17.02 2.92
CA ARG A 52 -4.01 15.96 2.20
C ARG A 52 -3.81 14.64 2.94
N GLU A 53 -4.87 13.84 3.06
CA GLU A 53 -4.76 12.47 3.57
C GLU A 53 -3.84 11.66 2.66
N GLY A 54 -2.96 10.87 3.27
CA GLY A 54 -2.08 9.95 2.57
C GLY A 54 -0.61 10.39 2.52
N PRO A 55 0.22 9.62 1.81
CA PRO A 55 1.65 9.86 1.71
C PRO A 55 1.95 11.21 1.05
N GLU A 56 3.03 11.89 1.46
CA GLU A 56 3.33 13.23 0.96
C GLU A 56 3.33 13.31 -0.59
N PRO A 57 2.56 14.21 -1.22
CA PRO A 57 2.44 14.28 -2.67
C PRO A 57 3.78 14.52 -3.37
N VAL A 58 4.74 15.15 -2.69
CA VAL A 58 6.13 15.32 -3.15
C VAL A 58 6.83 13.98 -3.41
N ARG A 59 6.54 12.95 -2.58
CA ARG A 59 7.17 11.63 -2.69
C ARG A 59 6.45 10.69 -3.65
N TYR A 60 5.15 10.90 -3.89
CA TYR A 60 4.29 9.93 -4.59
C TYR A 60 3.61 10.47 -5.86
N GLY A 61 3.85 11.73 -6.25
CA GLY A 61 3.40 12.27 -7.53
C GLY A 61 1.93 12.70 -7.59
N ASP A 62 1.18 12.60 -6.50
CA ASP A 62 -0.24 12.94 -6.41
C ASP A 62 -0.52 14.45 -6.32
N TRP A 63 0.12 15.27 -7.16
CA TRP A 63 -0.12 16.72 -7.24
C TRP A 63 -1.51 17.07 -7.83
N GLU A 64 -2.23 16.07 -8.33
CA GLU A 64 -3.54 16.27 -8.92
C GLU A 64 -4.66 16.15 -7.88
N ARG A 65 -5.59 17.11 -7.91
CA ARG A 65 -6.88 17.03 -7.23
C ARG A 65 -7.98 17.31 -8.25
N LYS A 66 -8.82 16.32 -8.55
CA LYS A 66 -9.87 16.40 -9.58
C LYS A 66 -9.34 16.81 -10.97
N GLY A 67 -8.17 16.32 -11.36
CA GLY A 67 -7.54 16.61 -12.66
C GLY A 67 -6.92 18.00 -12.78
N ILE A 68 -6.76 18.72 -11.66
CA ILE A 68 -6.06 20.01 -11.60
C ILE A 68 -4.79 19.80 -10.79
N ALA A 69 -3.63 20.17 -11.35
CA ALA A 69 -2.39 20.26 -10.60
C ALA A 69 -2.52 21.38 -9.56
N VAL A 70 -2.45 21.04 -8.28
CA VAL A 70 -2.58 21.97 -7.17
C VAL A 70 -1.25 22.03 -6.43
N ASP A 71 -0.64 23.20 -6.42
CA ASP A 71 0.50 23.58 -5.58
C ASP A 71 -0.02 24.55 -4.50
N PHE A 72 0.56 24.48 -3.29
CA PHE A 72 0.25 25.19 -2.02
C PHE A 72 -1.15 25.01 -1.37
#